data_AF-A0A1F6TF84-F1
#
_entry.id   AF-A0A1F6TF84-F1
#
_cell.length_a   1.000
_cell.length_b   1.000
_cell.length_c   1.000
_cell.angle_alpha   90.00
_cell.angle_beta   90.00
_cell.angle_gamma   90.00
#
_symmetry.space_group_name_H-M   'P 1'
#
loop_
_entity.id
_entity.type
_entity.pdbx_description
1 polymer ?
#
loop_
_entity_poly.entity_id
_entity_poly.type
_entity_poly.pdbx_seq_one_letter_code
_entity_poly.pdbx_strand_id
1 'polypeptide(L)'
;MTTYGAQWGEFQSPNGPNGWAVRFDRAYYDVLHIMYQIKAYTGQGPPWDRYIGYAKSSYRDEYYRPNDYRVPGYRRFAHGLLADYLAGGDTTIDDIRKIRDNPAFSNLSEYNGAYAGPRQVMSREMAYALEAHIAAEKAGEPRLAQVSQFVTWMENHLHEWKSGQFAGEAWFQPFMFGISAQALIEFYEWEVANNRDPNAYWPKTHWPTIPAALADFSDWMYTTAVVRDGPDVGQRMWAANYQNSGYGGFRYMDRNNTSISAEGSSVTPDLNALIAPVYAWVYKQTGSKAHRAMGDEVFAGGVYYSGASWGGKMFNQSYRWSFQFVQWRREADQLWP
;
A
#
# COMPACT_ATOMS: atom_id res chain seq x y z
N MET A 1 10.03 -13.78 -8.27
CA MET A 1 9.40 -12.69 -9.03
C MET A 1 9.02 -13.09 -10.46
N THR A 2 9.97 -13.27 -11.40
CA THR A 2 9.63 -13.51 -12.83
C THR A 2 8.77 -14.75 -13.08
N THR A 3 9.06 -15.88 -12.41
CA THR A 3 8.26 -17.12 -12.54
C THR A 3 6.78 -16.90 -12.17
N TYR A 4 6.53 -16.36 -10.97
CA TYR A 4 5.16 -16.09 -10.52
C TYR A 4 4.53 -14.89 -11.25
N GLY A 5 5.32 -13.90 -11.64
CA GLY A 5 4.85 -12.80 -12.48
C GLY A 5 4.34 -13.29 -13.83
N ALA A 6 5.02 -14.25 -14.47
CA ALA A 6 4.55 -14.85 -15.71
C ALA A 6 3.28 -15.68 -15.49
N GLN A 7 3.23 -16.47 -14.42
CA GLN A 7 2.03 -17.23 -14.04
C GLN A 7 0.82 -16.32 -13.85
N TRP A 8 0.95 -15.26 -13.04
CA TRP A 8 -0.16 -14.36 -12.72
C TRP A 8 -0.46 -13.37 -13.84
N GLY A 9 0.53 -13.01 -14.66
CA GLY A 9 0.31 -12.25 -15.89
C GLY A 9 -0.53 -13.03 -16.90
N GLU A 10 -0.21 -14.31 -17.13
CA GLU A 10 -1.00 -15.19 -18.00
C GLU A 10 -2.39 -15.47 -17.41
N PHE A 11 -2.50 -15.59 -16.09
CA PHE A 11 -3.78 -15.77 -15.40
C PHE A 11 -4.80 -14.67 -15.74
N GLN A 12 -4.32 -13.45 -16.04
CA GLN A 12 -5.16 -12.31 -16.41
C GLN A 12 -5.65 -12.34 -17.86
N SER A 13 -5.28 -13.36 -18.66
CA SER A 13 -5.67 -13.45 -20.07
C SER A 13 -7.19 -13.48 -20.25
N PRO A 14 -7.79 -12.55 -21.02
CA PRO A 14 -9.22 -12.55 -21.32
C PRO A 14 -9.64 -13.71 -22.22
N ASN A 15 -8.69 -14.30 -22.95
CA ASN A 15 -8.90 -15.49 -23.78
C ASN A 15 -8.53 -16.79 -23.03
N GLY A 16 -8.16 -16.67 -21.75
CA GLY A 16 -7.83 -17.81 -20.90
C GLY A 16 -9.07 -18.53 -20.36
N PRO A 17 -8.88 -19.59 -19.55
CA PRO A 17 -9.98 -20.37 -18.98
C PRO A 17 -10.72 -19.65 -17.84
N ASN A 18 -10.19 -18.54 -17.33
CA ASN A 18 -10.72 -17.85 -16.17
C ASN A 18 -11.70 -16.73 -16.58
N GLY A 19 -12.94 -16.80 -16.09
CA GLY A 19 -13.91 -15.74 -16.27
C GLY A 19 -13.47 -14.41 -15.63
N TRP A 20 -14.04 -13.30 -16.13
CA TRP A 20 -13.70 -11.94 -15.68
C TRP A 20 -13.68 -11.78 -14.15
N ALA A 21 -14.74 -12.23 -13.46
CA ALA A 21 -14.85 -12.04 -12.00
C ALA A 21 -13.66 -12.65 -11.23
N VAL A 22 -13.15 -13.80 -11.69
CA VAL A 22 -11.98 -14.47 -11.09
C VAL A 22 -10.71 -13.67 -11.38
N ARG A 23 -10.52 -13.23 -12.63
CA ARG A 23 -9.37 -12.40 -13.04
C ARG A 23 -9.34 -11.07 -12.26
N PHE A 24 -10.48 -10.41 -12.16
CA PHE A 24 -10.70 -9.17 -11.41
C PHE A 24 -10.41 -9.32 -9.91
N ASP A 25 -10.77 -10.45 -9.29
CA ASP A 25 -10.37 -10.73 -7.92
C ASP A 25 -8.85 -10.90 -7.79
N ARG A 26 -8.22 -11.62 -8.72
CA ARG A 26 -6.76 -11.83 -8.72
C ARG A 26 -5.94 -10.61 -9.12
N ALA A 27 -6.57 -9.56 -9.62
CA ALA A 27 -5.95 -8.28 -9.96
C ALA A 27 -5.79 -7.33 -8.76
N TYR A 28 -6.33 -7.71 -7.59
CA TYR A 28 -6.30 -6.91 -6.37
C TYR A 28 -4.87 -6.52 -5.94
N TYR A 29 -4.68 -5.30 -5.42
CA TYR A 29 -3.38 -4.64 -5.20
C TYR A 29 -2.64 -4.18 -6.48
N ASP A 30 -3.38 -3.80 -7.52
CA ASP A 30 -2.86 -3.16 -8.73
C ASP A 30 -1.85 -4.03 -9.50
N VAL A 31 -2.35 -5.15 -10.07
CA VAL A 31 -1.51 -6.06 -10.87
C VAL A 31 -0.87 -5.37 -12.08
N LEU A 32 -1.48 -4.33 -12.65
CA LEU A 32 -0.92 -3.59 -13.78
C LEU A 32 0.37 -2.88 -13.37
N HIS A 33 0.37 -2.21 -12.21
CA HIS A 33 1.56 -1.59 -11.65
C HIS A 33 2.70 -2.61 -11.51
N ILE A 34 2.39 -3.81 -11.03
CA ILE A 34 3.38 -4.86 -10.81
C ILE A 34 3.95 -5.38 -12.12
N MET A 35 3.14 -5.55 -13.17
CA MET A 35 3.64 -5.96 -14.49
C MET A 35 4.58 -4.90 -15.07
N TYR A 36 4.28 -3.62 -14.88
CA TYR A 36 5.20 -2.54 -15.25
C TYR A 36 6.53 -2.57 -14.47
N GLN A 37 6.48 -2.82 -13.16
CA GLN A 37 7.70 -2.95 -12.36
C GLN A 37 8.58 -4.12 -12.81
N ILE A 38 7.98 -5.27 -13.12
CA ILE A 38 8.72 -6.44 -13.61
C ILE A 38 9.31 -6.18 -15.00
N LYS A 39 8.54 -5.54 -15.90
CA LYS A 39 9.05 -5.10 -17.21
C LYS A 39 10.27 -4.20 -17.04
N ALA A 40 10.17 -3.18 -16.21
CA ALA A 40 11.26 -2.24 -15.95
C ALA A 40 12.51 -2.94 -15.36
N TYR A 41 12.31 -3.88 -14.43
CA TYR A 41 13.40 -4.62 -13.81
C TYR A 41 14.10 -5.59 -14.76
N THR A 42 13.34 -6.29 -15.60
CA THR A 42 13.88 -7.31 -16.51
C THR A 42 14.44 -6.72 -17.81
N GLY A 43 13.99 -5.52 -18.19
CA GLY A 43 14.31 -4.90 -19.49
C GLY A 43 13.71 -5.64 -20.68
N GLN A 44 12.76 -6.56 -20.45
CA GLN A 44 12.16 -7.40 -21.49
C GLN A 44 10.79 -6.84 -21.90
N GLY A 45 10.51 -6.80 -23.21
CA GLY A 45 9.18 -6.49 -23.72
C GLY A 45 8.22 -7.68 -23.52
N PRO A 46 8.26 -8.70 -24.39
CA PRO A 46 7.55 -9.96 -24.14
C PRO A 46 8.16 -10.76 -22.98
N PRO A 47 7.35 -11.46 -22.17
CA PRO A 47 5.88 -11.53 -22.25
C PRO A 47 5.17 -10.37 -21.53
N TRP A 48 5.92 -9.47 -20.87
CA TRP A 48 5.38 -8.43 -19.99
C TRP A 48 4.45 -7.44 -20.69
N ASP A 49 4.73 -7.06 -21.94
CA ASP A 49 3.84 -6.21 -22.75
C ASP A 49 2.44 -6.81 -22.90
N ARG A 50 2.38 -8.13 -23.11
CA ARG A 50 1.12 -8.87 -23.19
C ARG A 50 0.41 -8.89 -21.84
N TYR A 51 1.15 -9.12 -20.77
CA TYR A 51 0.61 -9.18 -19.40
C TYR A 51 0.13 -7.82 -18.90
N ILE A 52 0.75 -6.72 -19.32
CA ILE A 52 0.26 -5.36 -19.10
C ILE A 52 -1.13 -5.20 -19.74
N GLY A 53 -1.31 -5.63 -20.99
CA GLY A 53 -2.62 -5.61 -21.66
C GLY A 53 -3.68 -6.42 -20.90
N TYR A 54 -3.33 -7.64 -20.46
CA TYR A 54 -4.24 -8.52 -19.71
C TYR A 54 -4.61 -7.97 -18.33
N ALA A 55 -3.61 -7.51 -17.57
CA ALA A 55 -3.80 -6.87 -16.27
C ALA A 55 -4.75 -5.67 -16.38
N LYS A 56 -4.51 -4.81 -17.37
CA LYS A 56 -5.32 -3.62 -17.63
C LYS A 56 -6.76 -3.96 -18.00
N SER A 57 -6.97 -4.98 -18.84
CA SER A 57 -8.33 -5.41 -19.22
C SER A 57 -9.14 -5.85 -17.99
N SER A 58 -8.51 -6.61 -17.08
CA SER A 58 -9.18 -7.25 -15.94
C SER A 58 -9.98 -6.30 -15.06
N TYR A 59 -9.54 -5.05 -14.94
CA TYR A 59 -10.25 -4.03 -14.15
C TYR A 59 -10.55 -2.75 -14.92
N ARG A 60 -9.64 -2.17 -15.71
CA ARG A 60 -9.90 -0.86 -16.35
C ARG A 60 -11.00 -0.97 -17.39
N ASP A 61 -10.83 -1.92 -18.31
CA ASP A 61 -11.70 -2.04 -19.48
C ASP A 61 -12.99 -2.80 -19.17
N GLU A 62 -12.91 -3.83 -18.34
CA GLU A 62 -14.05 -4.70 -18.04
C GLU A 62 -14.85 -4.26 -16.80
N TYR A 63 -14.34 -3.31 -15.99
CA TYR A 63 -15.04 -2.85 -14.78
C TYR A 63 -15.05 -1.32 -14.61
N TYR A 64 -13.91 -0.63 -14.65
CA TYR A 64 -13.85 0.80 -14.32
C TYR A 64 -14.57 1.63 -15.37
N ARG A 65 -14.20 1.50 -16.66
CA ARG A 65 -14.85 2.25 -17.75
C ARG A 65 -16.36 1.95 -17.85
N PRO A 66 -16.83 0.69 -17.81
CA PRO A 66 -18.27 0.40 -17.79
C PRO A 66 -19.04 1.00 -16.61
N ASN A 67 -18.39 1.21 -15.46
CA ASN A 67 -18.99 1.81 -14.27
C ASN A 67 -18.65 3.30 -14.12
N ASP A 68 -18.11 3.95 -15.16
CA ASP A 68 -17.62 5.33 -15.11
C ASP A 68 -16.72 5.60 -13.89
N TYR A 69 -15.86 4.63 -13.57
CA TYR A 69 -14.94 4.64 -12.42
C TYR A 69 -15.61 4.76 -11.04
N ARG A 70 -16.94 4.61 -10.94
CA ARG A 70 -17.68 4.56 -9.67
C ARG A 70 -17.52 3.21 -8.98
N VAL A 71 -16.30 2.96 -8.50
CA VAL A 71 -15.89 1.69 -7.89
C VAL A 71 -15.66 1.83 -6.39
N PRO A 72 -15.66 0.74 -5.61
CA PRO A 72 -15.32 0.81 -4.20
C PRO A 72 -13.94 1.40 -3.96
N GLY A 73 -13.77 2.20 -2.89
CA GLY A 73 -12.52 2.90 -2.59
C GLY A 73 -11.32 1.96 -2.45
N TYR A 74 -11.53 0.76 -1.90
CA TYR A 74 -10.51 -0.29 -1.78
C TYR A 74 -10.08 -0.92 -3.12
N ARG A 75 -10.64 -0.48 -4.26
CA ARG A 75 -10.22 -0.83 -5.62
C ARG A 75 -9.74 0.39 -6.42
N ARG A 76 -9.44 1.51 -5.78
CA ARG A 76 -8.88 2.71 -6.44
C ARG A 76 -7.41 2.52 -6.79
N PHE A 77 -7.13 1.76 -7.86
CA PHE A 77 -5.78 1.42 -8.31
C PHE A 77 -5.27 2.42 -9.36
N ALA A 78 -4.48 3.40 -8.91
CA ALA A 78 -4.00 4.50 -9.76
C ALA A 78 -2.59 4.30 -10.32
N HIS A 79 -1.72 3.55 -9.65
CA HIS A 79 -0.31 3.41 -10.06
C HIS A 79 -0.14 2.73 -11.40
N GLY A 80 -0.88 1.65 -11.65
CA GLY A 80 -0.84 0.93 -12.92
C GLY A 80 -1.35 1.79 -14.08
N LEU A 81 -2.42 2.54 -13.85
CA LEU A 81 -2.97 3.47 -14.84
C LEU A 81 -1.97 4.59 -15.17
N LEU A 82 -1.33 5.17 -14.14
CA LEU A 82 -0.28 6.15 -14.35
C LEU A 82 0.91 5.58 -15.12
N ALA A 83 1.37 4.38 -14.76
CA ALA A 83 2.48 3.73 -15.45
C ALA A 83 2.17 3.48 -16.93
N ASP A 84 0.93 3.06 -17.24
CA ASP A 84 0.48 2.89 -18.62
C ASP A 84 0.42 4.21 -19.38
N TYR A 85 -0.14 5.26 -18.77
CA TYR A 85 -0.19 6.61 -19.36
C TYR A 85 1.22 7.15 -19.68
N LEU A 86 2.13 7.11 -18.72
CA LEU A 86 3.50 7.63 -18.88
C LEU A 86 4.34 6.81 -19.87
N ALA A 87 4.03 5.51 -20.03
CA ALA A 87 4.68 4.65 -21.01
C ALA A 87 4.13 4.82 -22.44
N GLY A 88 3.19 5.73 -22.68
CA GLY A 88 2.54 5.90 -23.99
C GLY A 88 1.55 4.79 -24.32
N GLY A 89 0.99 4.13 -23.30
CA GLY A 89 -0.13 3.22 -23.43
C GLY A 89 -1.43 3.92 -23.81
N ASP A 90 -2.55 3.19 -23.74
CA ASP A 90 -3.88 3.68 -24.11
C ASP A 90 -4.73 4.14 -22.90
N THR A 91 -4.16 4.14 -21.70
CA THR A 91 -4.74 4.87 -20.57
C THR A 91 -4.69 6.36 -20.91
N THR A 92 -5.81 7.02 -20.78
CA THR A 92 -5.95 8.45 -21.12
C THR A 92 -5.86 9.33 -19.88
N ILE A 93 -5.65 10.62 -20.08
CA ILE A 93 -5.75 11.58 -18.97
C ILE A 93 -7.16 11.60 -18.35
N ASP A 94 -8.20 11.28 -19.12
CA ASP A 94 -9.58 11.14 -18.62
C ASP A 94 -9.72 9.94 -17.68
N ASP A 95 -9.09 8.80 -18.00
CA ASP A 95 -9.04 7.64 -17.10
C ASP A 95 -8.36 8.00 -15.76
N ILE A 96 -7.27 8.79 -15.80
CA ILE A 96 -6.55 9.28 -14.62
C ILE A 96 -7.41 10.24 -13.78
N ARG A 97 -8.12 11.18 -14.42
CA ARG A 97 -9.07 12.06 -13.72
C ARG A 97 -10.18 11.26 -13.06
N LYS A 98 -10.77 10.31 -13.79
CA LYS A 98 -11.90 9.52 -13.29
C LYS A 98 -11.52 8.59 -12.14
N ILE A 99 -10.35 7.95 -12.15
CA ILE A 99 -9.91 7.14 -11.00
C ILE A 99 -9.60 8.00 -9.77
N ARG A 100 -9.26 9.29 -9.93
CA ARG A 100 -9.16 10.26 -8.84
C ARG A 100 -10.53 10.66 -8.31
N ASP A 101 -11.47 10.98 -9.21
CA ASP A 101 -12.69 11.74 -8.87
C ASP A 101 -13.94 10.90 -8.61
N ASN A 102 -14.05 9.69 -9.17
CA ASN A 102 -15.31 8.94 -9.19
C ASN A 102 -15.43 7.76 -8.21
N PRO A 103 -14.35 7.11 -7.71
CA PRO A 103 -14.51 6.01 -6.76
C PRO A 103 -15.19 6.47 -5.47
N ALA A 104 -15.75 5.51 -4.74
CA ALA A 104 -16.31 5.77 -3.40
C ALA A 104 -15.29 6.54 -2.56
N PHE A 105 -15.79 7.51 -1.80
CA PHE A 105 -14.99 8.38 -0.93
C PHE A 105 -14.17 9.45 -1.70
N SER A 106 -14.45 9.73 -2.98
CA SER A 106 -13.81 10.89 -3.66
C SER A 106 -14.40 12.25 -3.24
N ASN A 107 -15.66 12.29 -2.81
CA ASN A 107 -16.29 13.52 -2.35
C ASN A 107 -16.15 13.70 -0.82
N LEU A 108 -15.38 14.71 -0.40
CA LEU A 108 -15.12 14.97 1.01
C LEU A 108 -16.37 15.34 1.84
N SER A 109 -17.45 15.79 1.21
CA SER A 109 -18.69 16.10 1.95
C SER A 109 -19.45 14.84 2.40
N GLU A 110 -19.13 13.67 1.85
CA GLU A 110 -19.81 12.40 2.16
C GLU A 110 -19.32 11.76 3.47
N TYR A 111 -18.24 12.30 4.07
CA TYR A 111 -17.60 11.74 5.27
C TYR A 111 -18.21 12.18 6.59
N ASN A 112 -19.54 12.27 6.64
CA ASN A 112 -20.28 12.50 7.88
C ASN A 112 -20.76 11.16 8.47
N GLY A 113 -20.73 11.01 9.80
CA GLY A 113 -21.31 9.84 10.49
C GLY A 113 -20.36 8.65 10.67
N ALA A 114 -20.78 7.43 10.27
CA ALA A 114 -20.04 6.18 10.52
C ALA A 114 -18.71 6.08 9.74
N TYR A 115 -18.67 6.65 8.53
CA TYR A 115 -17.49 6.70 7.66
C TYR A 115 -16.85 8.08 7.72
N ALA A 116 -16.35 8.47 8.89
CA ALA A 116 -15.62 9.72 9.02
C ALA A 116 -14.19 9.52 8.51
N GLY A 117 -13.79 10.25 7.46
CA GLY A 117 -12.45 10.23 6.87
C GLY A 117 -11.30 10.31 7.89
N PRO A 118 -11.38 11.07 9.00
CA PRO A 118 -10.36 11.06 10.05
C PRO A 118 -10.19 9.76 10.83
N ARG A 119 -11.12 8.80 10.73
CA ARG A 119 -11.07 7.54 11.50
C ARG A 119 -10.24 6.49 10.78
N GLN A 120 -9.48 5.73 11.55
CA GLN A 120 -8.57 4.71 11.03
C GLN A 120 -9.25 3.63 10.16
N VAL A 121 -10.55 3.39 10.36
CA VAL A 121 -11.34 2.44 9.56
C VAL A 121 -11.36 2.81 8.06
N MET A 122 -11.08 4.08 7.74
CA MET A 122 -11.02 4.64 6.40
C MET A 122 -9.59 4.71 5.83
N SER A 123 -8.59 4.26 6.58
CA SER A 123 -7.16 4.47 6.26
C SER A 123 -6.78 4.04 4.85
N ARG A 124 -7.17 2.83 4.44
CA ARG A 124 -6.88 2.31 3.10
C ARG A 124 -7.52 3.15 2.00
N GLU A 125 -8.79 3.50 2.16
CA GLU A 125 -9.54 4.29 1.20
C GLU A 125 -8.95 5.70 1.08
N MET A 126 -8.46 6.29 2.18
CA MET A 126 -7.84 7.62 2.19
C MET A 126 -6.44 7.57 1.58
N ALA A 127 -5.68 6.50 1.87
CA ALA A 127 -4.38 6.25 1.27
C ALA A 127 -4.50 6.15 -0.25
N TYR A 128 -5.40 5.30 -0.76
CA TYR A 128 -5.62 5.17 -2.20
C TYR A 128 -6.17 6.45 -2.82
N ALA A 129 -6.98 7.23 -2.10
CA ALA A 129 -7.42 8.53 -2.58
C ALA A 129 -6.24 9.49 -2.78
N LEU A 130 -5.35 9.61 -1.78
CA LEU A 130 -4.15 10.43 -1.89
C LEU A 130 -3.23 9.94 -3.03
N GLU A 131 -3.00 8.63 -3.15
CA GLU A 131 -2.24 8.03 -4.25
C GLU A 131 -2.81 8.43 -5.62
N ALA A 132 -4.14 8.40 -5.78
CA ALA A 132 -4.81 8.80 -7.03
C ALA A 132 -4.67 10.30 -7.32
N HIS A 133 -4.69 11.16 -6.30
CA HIS A 133 -4.41 12.59 -6.47
C HIS A 133 -2.96 12.84 -6.91
N ILE A 134 -1.99 12.16 -6.28
CA ILE A 134 -0.57 12.25 -6.67
C ILE A 134 -0.38 11.73 -8.08
N ALA A 135 -1.02 10.61 -8.44
CA ALA A 135 -0.97 10.05 -9.78
C ALA A 135 -1.51 11.03 -10.83
N ALA A 136 -2.61 11.71 -10.55
CA ALA A 136 -3.15 12.74 -11.43
C ALA A 136 -2.17 13.90 -11.61
N GLU A 137 -1.57 14.42 -10.53
CA GLU A 137 -0.55 15.47 -10.63
C GLU A 137 0.67 15.03 -11.45
N LYS A 138 1.15 13.78 -11.25
CA LYS A 138 2.23 13.20 -12.06
C LYS A 138 1.88 13.06 -13.54
N ALA A 139 0.59 12.90 -13.87
CA ALA A 139 0.08 12.89 -15.24
C ALA A 139 -0.15 14.30 -15.82
N GLY A 140 0.09 15.37 -15.05
CA GLY A 140 -0.06 16.76 -15.48
C GLY A 140 -1.39 17.42 -15.09
N GLU A 141 -2.24 16.77 -14.30
CA GLU A 141 -3.42 17.42 -13.73
C GLU A 141 -3.07 18.47 -12.68
N PRO A 142 -3.90 19.51 -12.52
CA PRO A 142 -3.72 20.44 -11.42
C PRO A 142 -3.95 19.75 -10.06
N ARG A 143 -3.18 20.21 -9.07
CA ARG A 143 -3.41 19.86 -7.66
C ARG A 143 -4.80 20.29 -7.22
N LEU A 144 -5.49 19.40 -6.52
CA LEU A 144 -6.77 19.70 -5.88
C LEU A 144 -6.59 19.96 -4.38
N ALA A 145 -7.45 20.80 -3.80
CA ALA A 145 -7.36 21.22 -2.39
C ALA A 145 -7.54 20.04 -1.41
N GLN A 146 -8.21 18.97 -1.83
CA GLN A 146 -8.47 17.76 -1.04
C GLN A 146 -7.18 17.07 -0.56
N VAL A 147 -6.05 17.26 -1.24
CA VAL A 147 -4.76 16.65 -0.89
C VAL A 147 -4.37 16.97 0.56
N SER A 148 -4.56 18.21 1.02
CA SER A 148 -4.21 18.59 2.40
C SER A 148 -5.07 17.87 3.43
N GLN A 149 -6.35 17.63 3.11
CA GLN A 149 -7.26 16.94 4.01
C GLN A 149 -6.91 15.44 4.16
N PHE A 150 -6.55 14.77 3.06
CA PHE A 150 -6.12 13.37 3.12
C PHE A 150 -4.83 13.21 3.94
N VAL A 151 -3.84 14.08 3.75
CA VAL A 151 -2.60 14.08 4.56
C VAL A 151 -2.92 14.30 6.05
N THR A 152 -3.84 15.23 6.35
CA THR A 152 -4.30 15.49 7.73
C THR A 152 -4.95 14.26 8.34
N TRP A 153 -5.84 13.58 7.62
CA TRP A 153 -6.52 12.39 8.13
C TRP A 153 -5.56 11.23 8.40
N MET A 154 -4.50 11.08 7.60
CA MET A 154 -3.51 10.04 7.86
C MET A 154 -2.72 10.26 9.16
N GLU A 155 -2.42 11.51 9.57
CA GLU A 155 -1.85 11.75 10.91
C GLU A 155 -2.79 11.25 12.01
N ASN A 156 -4.10 11.52 11.87
CA ASN A 156 -5.11 11.07 12.83
C ASN A 156 -5.21 9.54 12.87
N HIS A 157 -5.14 8.85 11.73
CA HIS A 157 -5.14 7.37 11.70
C HIS A 157 -3.96 6.78 12.47
N LEU A 158 -2.75 7.31 12.25
CA LEU A 158 -1.57 6.91 13.01
C LEU A 158 -1.75 7.17 14.51
N HIS A 159 -2.33 8.31 14.87
CA HIS A 159 -2.60 8.63 16.27
C HIS A 159 -3.58 7.63 16.90
N GLU A 160 -4.75 7.40 16.30
CA GLU A 160 -5.76 6.46 16.83
C GLU A 160 -5.19 5.06 17.02
N TRP A 161 -4.44 4.54 16.03
CA TRP A 161 -3.81 3.23 16.14
C TRP A 161 -2.80 3.15 17.28
N LYS A 162 -1.91 4.14 17.40
CA LYS A 162 -0.83 4.12 18.39
C LYS A 162 -1.35 4.38 19.81
N SER A 163 -2.20 5.39 19.99
CA SER A 163 -2.75 5.77 21.30
C SER A 163 -3.81 4.78 21.80
N GLY A 164 -4.47 4.07 20.88
CA GLY A 164 -5.63 3.23 21.19
C GLY A 164 -6.89 4.04 21.49
N GLN A 165 -6.88 5.36 21.25
CA GLN A 165 -8.03 6.24 21.40
C GLN A 165 -8.77 6.32 20.06
N PHE A 166 -9.77 5.47 19.87
CA PHE A 166 -10.53 5.38 18.63
C PHE A 166 -11.84 6.18 18.74
N ALA A 167 -12.15 6.96 17.70
CA ALA A 167 -13.49 7.53 17.54
C ALA A 167 -14.46 6.48 16.98
N GLY A 168 -14.77 5.44 17.77
CA GLY A 168 -15.73 4.39 17.44
C GLY A 168 -15.08 3.02 17.23
N GLU A 169 -15.22 2.49 16.02
CA GLU A 169 -14.70 1.18 15.63
C GLU A 169 -13.18 1.12 15.77
N ALA A 170 -12.73 0.19 16.60
CA ALA A 170 -11.39 0.19 17.15
C ALA A 170 -10.67 -1.07 16.70
N TRP A 171 -9.63 -0.94 15.88
CA TRP A 171 -8.65 -1.98 15.55
C TRP A 171 -7.41 -1.38 14.91
N PHE A 172 -6.32 -2.14 14.94
CA PHE A 172 -5.10 -1.84 14.21
C PHE A 172 -4.63 -3.08 13.45
N GLN A 173 -4.38 -2.92 12.16
CA GLN A 173 -3.78 -3.93 11.30
C GLN A 173 -2.46 -3.40 10.74
N PRO A 174 -1.31 -4.04 11.02
CA PRO A 174 0.01 -3.54 10.61
C PRO A 174 0.16 -3.25 9.11
N PHE A 175 -0.47 -4.04 8.24
CA PHE A 175 -0.42 -3.79 6.80
C PHE A 175 -1.22 -2.56 6.35
N MET A 176 -2.24 -2.12 7.11
CA MET A 176 -2.97 -0.87 6.85
C MET A 176 -2.09 0.35 7.14
N PHE A 177 -1.22 0.26 8.16
CA PHE A 177 -0.14 1.24 8.35
C PHE A 177 0.79 1.26 7.13
N GLY A 178 1.21 0.08 6.64
CA GLY A 178 2.04 -0.02 5.44
C GLY A 178 1.45 0.69 4.21
N ILE A 179 0.15 0.49 3.94
CA ILE A 179 -0.57 1.17 2.85
C ILE A 179 -0.65 2.69 3.09
N SER A 180 -0.95 3.13 4.32
CA SER A 180 -1.01 4.55 4.65
C SER A 180 0.36 5.23 4.53
N ALA A 181 1.41 4.53 4.95
CA ALA A 181 2.78 4.99 4.83
C ALA A 181 3.23 5.07 3.37
N GLN A 182 2.81 4.15 2.49
CA GLN A 182 3.06 4.26 1.05
C GLN A 182 2.52 5.60 0.51
N ALA A 183 1.26 5.92 0.79
CA ALA A 183 0.65 7.17 0.33
C ALA A 183 1.37 8.42 0.88
N LEU A 184 1.74 8.42 2.16
CA LEU A 184 2.50 9.52 2.78
C LEU A 184 3.91 9.67 2.19
N ILE A 185 4.60 8.57 1.93
CA ILE A 185 5.94 8.56 1.32
C ILE A 185 5.85 9.09 -0.11
N GLU A 186 4.86 8.65 -0.89
CA GLU A 186 4.67 9.13 -2.25
C GLU A 186 4.32 10.63 -2.30
N PHE A 187 3.51 11.11 -1.35
CA PHE A 187 3.27 12.54 -1.18
C PHE A 187 4.58 13.27 -0.87
N TYR A 188 5.32 12.81 0.15
CA TYR A 188 6.58 13.40 0.56
C TYR A 188 7.57 13.51 -0.61
N GLU A 189 7.83 12.40 -1.30
CA GLU A 189 8.78 12.36 -2.40
C GLU A 189 8.31 13.23 -3.58
N TRP A 190 7.00 13.32 -3.82
CA TRP A 190 6.45 14.19 -4.85
C TRP A 190 6.60 15.67 -4.51
N GLU A 191 6.40 16.07 -3.26
CA GLU A 191 6.66 17.45 -2.82
C GLU A 191 8.13 17.80 -2.97
N VAL A 192 9.04 16.93 -2.50
CA VAL A 192 10.49 17.12 -2.63
C VAL A 192 10.91 17.24 -4.10
N ALA A 193 10.42 16.34 -4.96
CA ALA A 193 10.75 16.36 -6.40
C ALA A 193 10.31 17.64 -7.11
N ASN A 194 9.36 18.38 -6.54
CA ASN A 194 8.84 19.63 -7.08
C ASN A 194 9.29 20.87 -6.28
N ASN A 195 10.32 20.76 -5.43
CA ASN A 195 10.82 21.85 -4.57
C ASN A 195 9.74 22.47 -3.67
N ARG A 196 8.78 21.67 -3.22
CA ARG A 196 7.75 22.06 -2.23
C ARG A 196 8.10 21.50 -0.85
N ASP A 197 7.63 22.14 0.21
CA ASP A 197 7.81 21.61 1.58
C ASP A 197 6.91 20.36 1.77
N PRO A 198 7.48 19.16 1.95
CA PRO A 198 6.69 17.95 2.16
C PRO A 198 5.90 17.93 3.47
N ASN A 199 6.15 18.86 4.39
CA ASN A 199 5.41 18.99 5.65
C ASN A 199 4.44 20.19 5.66
N ALA A 200 4.21 20.84 4.52
CA ALA A 200 3.32 21.99 4.43
C ALA A 200 1.86 21.63 4.79
N TYR A 201 1.44 20.41 4.44
CA TYR A 201 0.10 19.88 4.75
C TYR A 201 0.08 18.95 5.96
N TRP A 202 1.24 18.69 6.55
CA TRP A 202 1.31 17.88 7.76
C TRP A 202 0.79 18.71 8.95
N PRO A 203 -0.24 18.27 9.69
CA PRO A 203 -0.86 19.11 10.72
C PRO A 203 0.03 19.39 11.92
N LYS A 204 1.03 18.55 12.16
CA LYS A 204 1.99 18.67 13.27
C LYS A 204 1.32 18.56 14.64
N THR A 205 0.23 17.81 14.72
CA THR A 205 -0.53 17.65 15.97
C THR A 205 0.16 16.67 16.92
N HIS A 206 0.73 15.60 16.35
CA HIS A 206 1.31 14.50 17.11
C HIS A 206 2.79 14.27 16.77
N TRP A 207 3.19 14.59 15.53
CA TRP A 207 4.59 14.48 15.10
C TRP A 207 5.04 15.73 14.34
N PRO A 208 6.31 16.15 14.46
CA PRO A 208 6.78 17.37 13.80
C PRO A 208 6.87 17.26 12.27
N THR A 209 7.04 16.06 11.72
CA THR A 209 7.20 15.80 10.28
C THR A 209 6.69 14.41 9.91
N ILE A 210 6.41 14.19 8.61
CA ILE A 210 6.07 12.86 8.07
C ILE A 210 7.17 11.82 8.39
N PRO A 211 8.49 12.08 8.11
CA PRO A 211 9.55 11.16 8.51
C PRO A 211 9.57 10.81 9.99
N ALA A 212 9.34 11.79 10.87
CA ALA A 212 9.30 11.56 12.32
C ALA A 212 8.13 10.65 12.73
N ALA A 213 6.95 10.86 12.12
CA ALA A 213 5.79 10.00 12.34
C ALA A 213 6.04 8.56 11.90
N LEU A 214 6.58 8.37 10.69
CA LEU A 214 6.83 7.03 10.14
C LEU A 214 7.93 6.28 10.90
N ALA A 215 8.96 6.97 11.39
CA ALA A 215 10.00 6.38 12.22
C ALA A 215 9.43 5.92 13.58
N ASP A 216 8.81 6.84 14.33
CA ASP A 216 8.27 6.55 15.66
C ASP A 216 7.12 5.52 15.64
N PHE A 217 6.32 5.49 14.57
CA PHE A 217 5.29 4.46 14.40
C PHE A 217 5.90 3.09 14.05
N SER A 218 6.90 3.05 13.17
CA SER A 218 7.61 1.80 12.83
C SER A 218 8.30 1.20 14.04
N ASP A 219 9.01 2.02 14.83
CA ASP A 219 9.60 1.62 16.10
C ASP A 219 8.56 1.06 17.06
N TRP A 220 7.44 1.78 17.27
CA TRP A 220 6.36 1.32 18.13
C TRP A 220 5.79 0.00 17.64
N MET A 221 5.43 -0.12 16.37
CA MET A 221 4.81 -1.31 15.80
C MET A 221 5.70 -2.55 15.96
N TYR A 222 7.01 -2.41 15.74
CA TYR A 222 7.99 -3.48 15.88
C TYR A 222 8.27 -3.82 17.35
N THR A 223 8.58 -2.81 18.17
CA THR A 223 9.20 -2.98 19.51
C THR A 223 8.23 -2.85 20.69
N THR A 224 7.10 -2.14 20.51
CA THR A 224 6.17 -1.82 21.61
C THR A 224 4.72 -2.28 21.41
N ALA A 225 4.17 -2.32 20.20
CA ALA A 225 2.78 -2.71 19.96
C ALA A 225 2.46 -4.14 20.40
N VAL A 226 1.28 -4.31 21.01
CA VAL A 226 0.76 -5.60 21.51
C VAL A 226 -0.68 -5.82 21.05
N VAL A 227 -1.11 -7.07 21.05
CA VAL A 227 -2.53 -7.43 20.95
C VAL A 227 -3.24 -6.92 22.20
N ARG A 228 -4.28 -6.11 21.98
CA ARG A 228 -5.08 -5.42 23.00
C ARG A 228 -6.33 -6.19 23.42
N ASP A 229 -6.86 -7.08 22.56
CA ASP A 229 -8.04 -7.89 22.88
C ASP A 229 -8.02 -9.28 22.18
N GLY A 230 -8.70 -10.28 22.73
CA GLY A 230 -8.73 -11.65 22.20
C GLY A 230 -7.66 -12.63 22.74
N PRO A 231 -7.47 -13.79 22.09
CA PRO A 231 -6.67 -14.90 22.65
C PRO A 231 -5.18 -14.63 22.83
N ASP A 232 -4.61 -13.73 22.03
CA ASP A 232 -3.18 -13.39 22.06
C ASP A 232 -2.87 -12.11 22.86
N VAL A 233 -3.79 -11.61 23.70
CA VAL A 233 -3.62 -10.37 24.48
C VAL A 233 -2.26 -10.30 25.18
N GLY A 234 -1.63 -9.13 25.10
CA GLY A 234 -0.32 -8.85 25.68
C GLY A 234 0.86 -9.37 24.86
N GLN A 235 0.63 -10.23 23.86
CA GLN A 235 1.69 -10.64 22.95
C GLN A 235 2.06 -9.52 21.99
N ARG A 236 3.33 -9.50 21.61
CA ARG A 236 3.89 -8.58 20.61
C ARG A 236 3.13 -8.68 19.29
N MET A 237 2.89 -7.53 18.65
CA MET A 237 2.39 -7.51 17.27
C MET A 237 3.42 -8.08 16.29
N TRP A 238 4.72 -7.83 16.51
CA TRP A 238 5.81 -8.52 15.81
C TRP A 238 6.17 -9.84 16.49
N ALA A 239 6.11 -10.95 15.75
CA ALA A 239 6.54 -12.27 16.19
C ALA A 239 7.80 -12.69 15.44
N ALA A 240 8.99 -12.54 16.06
CA ALA A 240 10.29 -12.65 15.39
C ALA A 240 10.69 -14.05 14.88
N ASN A 241 10.09 -15.13 15.41
CA ASN A 241 10.40 -16.51 15.01
C ASN A 241 9.10 -17.31 14.82
N TYR A 242 8.33 -16.94 13.81
CA TYR A 242 7.06 -17.59 13.53
C TYR A 242 7.31 -19.04 13.09
N GLN A 243 6.57 -19.98 13.71
CA GLN A 243 6.66 -21.42 13.47
C GLN A 243 8.09 -22.00 13.57
N ASN A 244 8.96 -21.40 14.40
CA ASN A 244 10.37 -21.81 14.56
C ASN A 244 11.17 -21.79 13.24
N SER A 245 10.79 -20.97 12.27
CA SER A 245 11.44 -20.90 10.94
C SER A 245 12.72 -20.07 10.91
N GLY A 246 12.99 -19.28 11.94
CA GLY A 246 14.00 -18.22 11.94
C GLY A 246 13.53 -16.91 11.30
N TYR A 247 12.28 -16.84 10.83
CA TYR A 247 11.70 -15.65 10.21
C TYR A 247 10.47 -15.15 10.97
N GLY A 248 10.28 -13.83 10.98
CA GLY A 248 9.20 -13.19 11.71
C GLY A 248 8.01 -12.75 10.86
N GLY A 249 6.92 -12.42 11.54
CA GLY A 249 5.70 -11.89 10.93
C GLY A 249 4.95 -10.96 11.88
N PHE A 250 4.21 -10.02 11.29
CA PHE A 250 3.24 -9.26 12.06
C PHE A 250 1.94 -10.04 12.25
N ARG A 251 1.33 -9.88 13.43
CA ARG A 251 -0.05 -10.31 13.68
C ARG A 251 -1.01 -9.48 12.84
N TYR A 252 -2.04 -10.13 12.32
CA TYR A 252 -2.98 -9.54 11.39
C TYR A 252 -3.72 -8.33 11.99
N MET A 253 -4.15 -8.45 13.24
CA MET A 253 -4.87 -7.41 13.96
C MET A 253 -4.50 -7.40 15.45
N ASP A 254 -4.57 -6.21 16.06
CA ASP A 254 -4.32 -6.03 17.50
C ASP A 254 -5.49 -6.49 18.39
N ARG A 255 -6.51 -7.12 17.82
CA ARG A 255 -7.64 -7.67 18.55
C ARG A 255 -8.34 -8.75 17.76
N ASN A 256 -9.20 -9.52 18.43
CA ASN A 256 -10.06 -10.46 17.74
C ASN A 256 -11.41 -9.81 17.40
N ASN A 257 -11.67 -9.58 16.11
CA ASN A 257 -12.95 -9.10 15.63
C ASN A 257 -13.39 -9.90 14.41
N THR A 258 -14.23 -10.91 14.66
CA THR A 258 -14.72 -11.85 13.64
C THR A 258 -15.63 -11.21 12.59
N SER A 259 -16.17 -10.01 12.86
CA SER A 259 -16.93 -9.25 11.85
C SER A 259 -16.03 -8.61 10.79
N ILE A 260 -14.74 -8.47 11.07
CA ILE A 260 -13.75 -7.84 10.19
C ILE A 260 -12.86 -8.90 9.54
N SER A 261 -12.51 -9.94 10.28
CA SER A 261 -11.56 -10.94 9.83
C SER A 261 -11.65 -12.23 10.65
N ALA A 262 -11.53 -13.35 9.96
CA ALA A 262 -11.40 -14.66 10.59
C ALA A 262 -9.98 -14.92 11.11
N GLU A 263 -8.98 -14.20 10.61
CA GLU A 263 -7.57 -14.30 11.03
C GLU A 263 -7.34 -13.79 12.46
N GLY A 264 -8.15 -12.84 12.94
CA GLY A 264 -8.03 -12.27 14.29
C GLY A 264 -6.61 -11.78 14.58
N SER A 265 -6.02 -12.25 15.68
CA SER A 265 -4.65 -11.91 16.09
C SER A 265 -3.58 -12.88 15.55
N SER A 266 -3.90 -13.78 14.62
CA SER A 266 -2.92 -14.73 14.06
C SER A 266 -1.77 -14.03 13.33
N VAL A 267 -0.59 -14.66 13.30
CA VAL A 267 0.59 -14.11 12.61
C VAL A 267 0.45 -14.32 11.10
N THR A 268 0.62 -13.25 10.31
CA THR A 268 0.42 -13.21 8.85
C THR A 268 1.66 -12.62 8.15
N PRO A 269 2.76 -13.40 8.09
CA PRO A 269 4.02 -12.92 7.51
C PRO A 269 3.95 -12.66 6.00
N ASP A 270 2.96 -13.22 5.29
CA ASP A 270 2.69 -12.97 3.86
C ASP A 270 2.33 -11.50 3.57
N LEU A 271 1.92 -10.74 4.59
CA LEU A 271 1.61 -9.31 4.49
C LEU A 271 2.82 -8.41 4.82
N ASN A 272 3.95 -8.96 5.28
CA ASN A 272 5.13 -8.17 5.65
C ASN A 272 5.65 -7.30 4.49
N ALA A 273 5.51 -7.74 3.24
CA ALA A 273 5.92 -6.99 2.06
C ALA A 273 5.11 -5.69 1.85
N LEU A 274 3.91 -5.59 2.44
CA LEU A 274 3.16 -4.35 2.48
C LEU A 274 3.70 -3.36 3.52
N ILE A 275 4.65 -3.76 4.37
CA ILE A 275 5.13 -3.00 5.53
C ILE A 275 6.62 -2.69 5.41
N ALA A 276 7.43 -3.67 5.02
CA ALA A 276 8.89 -3.57 4.96
C ALA A 276 9.42 -2.31 4.25
N PRO A 277 8.86 -1.84 3.12
CA PRO A 277 9.38 -0.67 2.41
C PRO A 277 9.44 0.60 3.28
N VAL A 278 8.55 0.76 4.27
CA VAL A 278 8.57 1.90 5.20
C VAL A 278 9.90 1.97 5.96
N TYR A 279 10.39 0.84 6.45
CA TYR A 279 11.65 0.78 7.21
C TYR A 279 12.86 1.16 6.35
N ALA A 280 12.90 0.68 5.10
CA ALA A 280 13.97 1.05 4.16
C ALA A 280 13.94 2.54 3.83
N TRP A 281 12.75 3.11 3.65
CA TRP A 281 12.59 4.55 3.45
C TRP A 281 13.01 5.36 4.68
N VAL A 282 12.58 4.98 5.88
CA VAL A 282 12.99 5.66 7.12
C VAL A 282 14.51 5.57 7.31
N TYR A 283 15.13 4.42 7.04
CA TYR A 283 16.59 4.30 7.05
C TYR A 283 17.25 5.26 6.06
N LYS A 284 16.73 5.35 4.83
CA LYS A 284 17.20 6.32 3.83
C LYS A 284 17.11 7.76 4.34
N GLN A 285 16.02 8.14 5.00
CA GLN A 285 15.83 9.51 5.51
C GLN A 285 16.69 9.84 6.74
N THR A 286 17.01 8.85 7.58
CA THR A 286 17.54 9.11 8.94
C THR A 286 18.93 8.53 9.22
N GLY A 287 19.40 7.56 8.42
CA GLY A 287 20.60 6.78 8.72
C GLY A 287 20.45 5.80 9.89
N SER A 288 19.23 5.61 10.43
CA SER A 288 19.00 4.72 11.57
C SER A 288 19.27 3.25 11.24
N LYS A 289 20.41 2.73 11.72
CA LYS A 289 20.78 1.30 11.57
C LYS A 289 19.80 0.35 12.24
N ALA A 290 19.04 0.82 13.24
CA ALA A 290 17.95 0.05 13.83
C ALA A 290 16.81 -0.18 12.82
N HIS A 291 16.34 0.89 12.16
CA HIS A 291 15.30 0.78 11.11
C HIS A 291 15.76 -0.08 9.94
N ARG A 292 17.05 0.00 9.59
CA ARG A 292 17.65 -0.91 8.61
C ARG A 292 17.48 -2.38 9.03
N ALA A 293 17.91 -2.74 10.24
CA ALA A 293 17.84 -4.12 10.73
C ALA A 293 16.39 -4.62 10.83
N MET A 294 15.48 -3.80 11.39
CA MET A 294 14.05 -4.11 11.45
C MET A 294 13.46 -4.33 10.05
N GLY A 295 13.78 -3.45 9.10
CA GLY A 295 13.32 -3.58 7.72
C GLY A 295 13.82 -4.86 7.05
N ASP A 296 15.11 -5.20 7.24
CA ASP A 296 15.71 -6.41 6.69
C ASP A 296 15.04 -7.68 7.27
N GLU A 297 14.74 -7.71 8.58
CA GLU A 297 14.01 -8.83 9.22
C GLU A 297 12.57 -8.97 8.71
N VAL A 298 11.82 -7.86 8.63
CA VAL A 298 10.44 -7.85 8.13
C VAL A 298 10.40 -8.30 6.67
N PHE A 299 11.31 -7.78 5.84
CA PHE A 299 11.40 -8.15 4.42
C PHE A 299 11.77 -9.62 4.24
N ALA A 300 12.73 -10.13 5.01
CA ALA A 300 13.12 -11.54 4.95
C ALA A 300 11.94 -12.48 5.28
N GLY A 301 11.15 -12.16 6.31
CA GLY A 301 9.92 -12.90 6.61
C GLY A 301 8.88 -12.82 5.50
N GLY A 302 8.72 -11.65 4.88
CA GLY A 302 7.82 -11.47 3.73
C GLY A 302 8.25 -12.26 2.50
N VAL A 303 9.55 -12.37 2.22
CA VAL A 303 10.07 -13.19 1.12
C VAL A 303 9.84 -14.68 1.40
N TYR A 304 10.19 -15.14 2.60
CA TYR A 304 10.08 -16.54 3.00
C TYR A 304 8.62 -17.02 2.96
N TYR A 305 7.69 -16.20 3.44
CA TYR A 305 6.25 -16.51 3.52
C TYR A 305 5.38 -15.86 2.44
N SER A 306 5.96 -15.33 1.36
CA SER A 306 5.25 -14.50 0.35
C SER A 306 3.95 -15.09 -0.21
N GLY A 307 3.79 -16.42 -0.17
CA GLY A 307 2.62 -17.09 -0.73
C GLY A 307 2.43 -16.79 -2.21
N ALA A 308 3.48 -16.37 -2.92
CA ALA A 308 3.42 -15.86 -4.29
C ALA A 308 2.90 -16.90 -5.31
N SER A 309 2.92 -18.19 -4.95
CA SER A 309 2.32 -19.28 -5.74
C SER A 309 0.85 -19.57 -5.40
N TRP A 310 0.35 -19.12 -4.25
CA TRP A 310 -0.96 -19.52 -3.70
C TRP A 310 -2.13 -18.72 -4.30
N GLY A 311 -1.90 -17.49 -4.72
CA GLY A 311 -2.95 -16.65 -5.31
C GLY A 311 -2.43 -15.34 -5.88
N GLY A 312 -3.07 -14.84 -6.94
CA GLY A 312 -2.71 -13.55 -7.56
C GLY A 312 -2.75 -12.40 -6.57
N LYS A 313 -3.69 -12.39 -5.62
CA LYS A 313 -3.71 -11.42 -4.53
C LYS A 313 -2.45 -11.48 -3.65
N MET A 314 -2.00 -12.69 -3.26
CA MET A 314 -0.80 -12.89 -2.43
C MET A 314 0.48 -12.50 -3.18
N PHE A 315 0.52 -12.82 -4.47
CA PHE A 315 1.58 -12.31 -5.35
C PHE A 315 1.55 -10.77 -5.40
N ASN A 316 0.39 -10.17 -5.62
CA ASN A 316 0.31 -8.73 -5.79
C ASN A 316 0.68 -7.97 -4.51
N GLN A 317 0.20 -8.39 -3.34
CA GLN A 317 0.61 -7.76 -2.07
C GLN A 317 2.12 -7.91 -1.81
N SER A 318 2.73 -9.01 -2.25
CA SER A 318 4.18 -9.25 -2.13
C SER A 318 5.03 -8.35 -3.02
N TYR A 319 4.50 -7.90 -4.16
CA TYR A 319 5.27 -7.14 -5.15
C TYR A 319 4.74 -5.72 -5.39
N ARG A 320 3.66 -5.29 -4.72
CA ARG A 320 3.08 -3.95 -4.85
C ARG A 320 4.13 -2.86 -4.77
N TRP A 321 5.01 -2.94 -3.77
CA TRP A 321 6.06 -1.94 -3.56
C TRP A 321 7.37 -2.49 -2.96
N SER A 322 7.61 -3.79 -3.13
CA SER A 322 8.86 -4.43 -2.71
C SER A 322 10.08 -4.01 -3.53
N PHE A 323 9.88 -3.50 -4.75
CA PHE A 323 10.99 -2.94 -5.52
C PHE A 323 11.51 -1.65 -4.89
N GLN A 324 10.62 -0.82 -4.33
CA GLN A 324 11.00 0.38 -3.57
C GLN A 324 11.80 0.01 -2.32
N PHE A 325 11.47 -1.08 -1.62
CA PHE A 325 12.31 -1.57 -0.52
C PHE A 325 13.76 -1.77 -0.98
N VAL A 326 13.97 -2.58 -2.03
CA VAL A 326 15.32 -2.88 -2.54
C VAL A 326 16.04 -1.62 -3.00
N GLN A 327 15.33 -0.73 -3.69
CA GLN A 327 15.86 0.55 -4.15
C GLN A 327 16.30 1.44 -2.99
N TRP A 328 15.40 1.76 -2.07
CA TRP A 328 15.69 2.65 -0.94
C TRP A 328 16.74 2.05 0.00
N ARG A 329 16.71 0.73 0.22
CA ARG A 329 17.72 0.03 1.01
C ARG A 329 19.12 0.22 0.42
N ARG A 330 19.27 0.09 -0.89
CA ARG A 330 20.54 0.31 -1.61
C ARG A 330 20.98 1.77 -1.59
N GLU A 331 20.07 2.70 -1.87
CA GLU A 331 20.35 4.14 -1.83
C GLU A 331 20.78 4.58 -0.43
N ALA A 332 20.14 4.06 0.61
CA ALA A 332 20.47 4.36 2.00
C ALA A 332 21.87 3.87 2.39
N ASP A 333 22.32 2.70 1.93
CA ASP A 333 23.70 2.24 2.18
C ASP A 333 24.76 3.10 1.49
N GLN A 334 24.40 3.77 0.39
CA GLN A 334 25.29 4.73 -0.28
C GLN A 334 25.32 6.07 0.46
N LEU A 335 24.18 6.50 1.03
CA LEU A 335 24.07 7.73 1.82
C LEU A 335 24.69 7.58 3.22
N TRP A 336 24.56 6.39 3.83
CA TRP A 336 24.89 6.10 5.22
C TRP A 336 25.78 4.83 5.33
N PRO A 337 27.05 4.90 4.92
CA PRO A 337 27.95 3.73 4.88
C PRO A 337 28.22 3.05 6.25
#